data_AF-A0AAN7MWS1-F1
#
_entry.id   AF-A0AAN7MWS1-F1
#
_cell.length_a   1.000
_cell.length_b   1.000
_cell.length_c   1.000
_cell.angle_alpha   90.00
_cell.angle_beta   90.00
_cell.angle_gamma   90.00
#
_symmetry.space_group_name_H-M   'P 1'
#
loop_
_entity.id
_entity.type
_entity.pdbx_description
1 polymer ?
#
loop_
_entity_poly.entity_id
_entity_poly.type
_entity_poly.pdbx_seq_one_letter_code
_entity_poly.pdbx_strand_id
1 'polypeptide(L)'
;MHFKSELIGIGRKSSLCCAGGSVLSGNYSEKVDIWSCGVLLHALLMGFLPFQGDSLENIFKAIKNVELDFHAGLWKSVSSPARDLIGKMLTRDVSARKTADEVLSK
;
A
#
# COMPACT_ATOMS: atom_id res chain seq x y z
N MET A 1 16.23 -3.76 15.76
CA MET A 1 15.55 -4.29 14.56
C MET A 1 14.59 -5.43 14.92
N HIS A 2 13.69 -5.21 15.90
CA HIS A 2 12.81 -6.25 16.45
C HIS A 2 11.35 -6.16 15.97
N PHE A 3 11.05 -5.17 15.11
CA PHE A 3 9.70 -4.96 14.56
C PHE A 3 9.40 -5.78 13.30
N LYS A 4 10.42 -6.41 12.69
CA LYS A 4 10.23 -7.35 11.58
C LYS A 4 9.75 -8.71 12.08
N SER A 5 10.14 -9.17 13.26
CA SER A 5 9.88 -10.53 13.76
C SER A 5 8.42 -10.80 14.13
N GLU A 6 7.69 -9.84 14.71
CA GLU A 6 6.27 -10.04 15.04
C GLU A 6 5.35 -9.85 13.82
N LEU A 7 5.75 -9.05 12.83
CA LEU A 7 5.05 -8.97 11.54
C LEU A 7 5.33 -10.17 10.61
N ILE A 8 6.43 -10.92 10.85
CA ILE A 8 6.79 -12.14 10.11
C ILE A 8 6.18 -13.41 10.74
N GLY A 9 5.78 -13.39 12.02
CA GLY A 9 5.04 -14.49 12.66
C GLY A 9 3.61 -14.69 12.13
N ILE A 10 3.02 -13.62 11.59
CA ILE A 10 1.77 -13.63 10.80
C ILE A 10 2.07 -13.99 9.31
N GLY A 11 3.36 -14.12 8.98
CA GLY A 11 3.94 -14.24 7.63
C GLY A 11 3.99 -15.64 7.04
N ARG A 12 3.12 -16.57 7.45
CA ARG A 12 2.93 -17.84 6.70
C ARG A 12 1.73 -17.85 5.75
N LYS A 13 0.86 -16.84 5.78
CA LYS A 13 -0.29 -16.77 4.85
C LYS A 13 -0.48 -15.44 4.15
N SER A 14 0.27 -14.39 4.50
CA SER A 14 0.25 -13.09 3.79
C SER A 14 0.99 -13.14 2.44
N SER A 15 1.81 -14.18 2.21
CA SER A 15 2.60 -14.35 0.99
C SER A 15 1.76 -14.64 -0.26
N LEU A 16 0.46 -14.94 -0.12
CA LEU A 16 -0.43 -15.11 -1.27
C LEU A 16 -0.73 -13.79 -2.00
N CYS A 17 -0.60 -12.64 -1.33
CA CYS A 17 -0.71 -11.31 -1.97
C CYS A 17 0.40 -11.05 -2.98
N CYS A 18 1.60 -11.57 -2.71
CA CYS A 18 2.71 -11.54 -3.64
C CYS A 18 2.66 -12.72 -4.62
N ALA A 19 2.18 -13.89 -4.20
CA ALA A 19 2.18 -15.12 -5.01
C ALA A 19 0.95 -15.32 -5.93
N GLY A 20 -0.02 -14.41 -5.91
CA GLY A 20 -1.21 -14.45 -6.77
C GLY A 20 -0.97 -13.80 -8.14
N GLY A 21 -0.24 -14.48 -9.02
CA GLY A 21 -0.20 -14.20 -10.47
C GLY A 21 0.98 -13.37 -11.00
N SER A 22 1.86 -12.84 -10.15
CA SER A 22 2.99 -12.00 -10.60
C SER A 22 4.37 -12.54 -10.24
N VAL A 23 4.47 -13.51 -9.31
CA VAL A 23 5.77 -14.05 -8.85
C VAL A 23 6.30 -15.21 -9.70
N LEU A 24 5.54 -15.68 -10.71
CA LEU A 24 6.01 -16.73 -11.63
C LEU A 24 6.72 -16.20 -12.88
N SER A 25 6.85 -14.88 -13.02
CA SER A 25 7.68 -14.26 -14.04
C SER A 25 8.60 -13.28 -13.34
N GLY A 26 9.92 -13.43 -13.48
CA GLY A 26 10.96 -12.72 -12.70
C GLY A 26 11.06 -11.21 -12.92
N ASN A 27 9.94 -10.49 -12.82
CA ASN A 27 9.83 -9.04 -12.88
C ASN A 27 9.31 -8.51 -11.53
N TYR A 28 10.17 -8.58 -10.52
CA TYR A 28 10.00 -7.71 -9.35
C TYR A 28 10.19 -6.27 -9.81
N SER A 29 9.09 -5.52 -9.92
CA SER A 29 9.12 -4.12 -10.34
C SER A 29 9.15 -3.22 -9.11
N GLU A 30 10.03 -2.23 -9.08
CA GLU A 30 10.15 -1.13 -8.11
C GLU A 30 8.79 -0.54 -7.65
N LYS A 31 7.76 -0.63 -8.50
CA LYS A 31 6.37 -0.20 -8.25
C LYS A 31 5.71 -0.94 -7.09
N VAL A 32 6.15 -2.17 -6.78
CA VAL A 32 5.65 -2.97 -5.64
C VAL A 32 6.14 -2.37 -4.32
N ASP A 33 7.39 -1.90 -4.27
CA ASP A 33 7.93 -1.21 -3.09
C ASP A 33 7.22 0.11 -2.86
N ILE A 34 6.96 0.87 -3.93
CA ILE A 34 6.23 2.15 -3.85
C ILE A 34 4.84 1.95 -3.25
N TRP A 35 4.11 0.91 -3.67
CA TRP A 35 2.81 0.59 -3.08
C TRP A 35 2.93 0.23 -1.60
N SER A 36 3.89 -0.63 -1.25
CA SER A 36 4.12 -1.05 0.14
C SER A 36 4.49 0.13 1.03
N CYS A 37 5.32 1.06 0.55
CA CYS A 37 5.64 2.31 1.22
C CYS A 37 4.43 3.24 1.36
N GLY A 38 3.51 3.27 0.38
CA GLY A 38 2.27 4.04 0.47
C GLY A 38 1.33 3.51 1.57
N VAL A 39 1.22 2.18 1.68
CA VAL A 39 0.45 1.52 2.76
C VAL A 39 1.07 1.83 4.12
N LEU A 40 2.40 1.79 4.23
CA LEU A 40 3.11 2.13 5.45
C LEU A 40 2.94 3.61 5.82
N LEU A 41 3.07 4.52 4.86
CA LEU A 41 2.91 5.96 5.08
C LEU A 41 1.48 6.29 5.54
N HIS A 42 0.46 5.65 4.97
CA HIS A 42 -0.91 5.74 5.47
C HIS A 42 -0.99 5.31 6.94
N ALA A 43 -0.42 4.16 7.29
CA ALA A 43 -0.43 3.66 8.66
C ALA A 43 0.28 4.61 9.65
N LEU A 44 1.37 5.26 9.23
CA LEU A 44 2.10 6.23 10.05
C LEU A 44 1.30 7.51 10.32
N LEU A 45 0.53 7.99 9.33
CA LEU A 45 -0.25 9.22 9.48
C LEU A 45 -1.58 8.99 10.20
N MET A 46 -2.24 7.86 9.92
CA MET A 46 -3.61 7.60 10.37
C MET A 46 -3.67 6.67 11.58
N GLY A 47 -2.60 5.92 11.87
CA GLY A 47 -2.54 4.93 12.93
C GLY A 47 -3.21 3.59 12.58
N PHE A 48 -3.71 3.42 11.35
CA PHE A 48 -4.37 2.18 10.89
C PHE A 48 -4.05 1.89 9.41
N LEU A 49 -4.21 0.63 9.01
CA LEU A 49 -3.98 0.19 7.64
C LEU A 49 -5.10 0.64 6.70
N PRO A 50 -4.79 1.06 5.46
CA PRO A 50 -5.80 1.48 4.48
C PRO A 50 -6.74 0.36 4.05
N PHE A 51 -6.28 -0.89 4.08
CA PHE A 51 -7.04 -2.07 3.66
C PHE A 51 -7.00 -3.10 4.78
N GLN A 52 -8.17 -3.54 5.24
CA GLN A 52 -8.34 -4.51 6.32
C GLN A 52 -9.39 -5.56 5.92
N GLY A 53 -9.33 -6.72 6.55
CA GLY A 53 -10.31 -7.78 6.37
C GLY A 53 -9.95 -9.03 7.17
N ASP A 54 -10.96 -9.80 7.55
CA ASP A 54 -10.81 -10.98 8.41
C ASP A 54 -10.23 -12.21 7.67
N SER A 55 -9.99 -12.08 6.37
CA SER A 55 -9.49 -13.15 5.50
C SER A 55 -8.75 -12.55 4.32
N LEU A 56 -7.79 -13.30 3.76
CA LEU A 56 -7.00 -12.85 2.62
C LEU A 56 -7.88 -12.41 1.44
N GLU A 57 -8.94 -13.17 1.14
CA GLU A 57 -9.89 -12.82 0.09
C GLU A 57 -10.54 -11.45 0.33
N ASN A 58 -10.92 -11.16 1.59
CA ASN A 58 -11.52 -9.88 1.95
C ASN A 58 -10.49 -8.74 1.86
N ILE A 59 -9.24 -8.99 2.24
CA ILE A 59 -8.15 -8.02 2.08
C ILE A 59 -7.91 -7.72 0.59
N PHE A 60 -7.88 -8.74 -0.28
CA PHE A 60 -7.76 -8.55 -1.72
C PHE A 60 -8.94 -7.79 -2.33
N LYS A 61 -10.17 -8.11 -1.89
CA LYS A 61 -11.36 -7.36 -2.29
C LYS A 61 -11.25 -5.91 -1.82
N ALA A 62 -10.77 -5.67 -0.61
CA ALA A 62 -10.54 -4.31 -0.09
C ALA A 62 -9.52 -3.56 -0.95
N ILE A 63 -8.36 -4.16 -1.25
CA ILE A 63 -7.33 -3.57 -2.12
C ILE A 63 -7.91 -3.19 -3.49
N LYS A 64 -8.74 -4.05 -4.08
CA LYS A 64 -9.32 -3.83 -5.41
C LYS A 64 -10.43 -2.80 -5.43
N ASN A 65 -11.28 -2.77 -4.41
CA ASN A 65 -12.57 -2.07 -4.47
C ASN A 65 -12.67 -0.85 -3.55
N VAL A 66 -11.89 -0.77 -2.48
CA VAL A 66 -11.98 0.34 -1.50
C VAL A 66 -11.27 1.57 -2.04
N GLU A 67 -12.01 2.63 -2.34
CA GLU A 67 -11.47 3.94 -2.66
C GLU A 67 -11.11 4.71 -1.38
N LEU A 68 -9.88 5.21 -1.33
CA LEU A 68 -9.41 6.03 -0.22
C LEU A 68 -9.86 7.47 -0.46
N ASP A 69 -10.77 7.96 0.38
CA ASP A 69 -11.18 9.36 0.38
C ASP A 69 -10.22 10.19 1.25
N PHE A 70 -9.32 10.91 0.59
CA PHE A 70 -8.36 11.80 1.23
C PHE A 70 -8.94 13.19 1.57
N HIS A 71 -10.19 13.49 1.22
CA HIS A 71 -10.81 14.80 1.50
C HIS A 71 -11.76 14.79 2.70
N ALA A 72 -12.07 13.60 3.24
CA ALA A 72 -12.98 13.43 4.35
C ALA A 72 -12.29 13.05 5.68
N GLY A 73 -13.02 13.27 6.78
CA GLY A 73 -12.63 12.80 8.12
C GLY A 73 -11.27 13.30 8.60
N LEU A 74 -10.50 12.38 9.16
CA LEU A 74 -9.17 12.61 9.73
C LEU A 74 -8.14 13.13 8.69
N TRP A 75 -8.37 12.92 7.40
CA TRP A 75 -7.48 13.42 6.35
C TRP A 75 -7.47 14.94 6.20
N LYS A 76 -8.48 15.63 6.73
CA LYS A 76 -8.54 17.09 6.71
C LYS A 76 -7.39 17.74 7.48
N SER A 77 -6.87 17.09 8.52
CA SER A 77 -5.73 17.58 9.30
C SER A 77 -4.37 17.23 8.68
N VAL A 78 -4.33 16.30 7.74
CA VAL A 78 -3.13 15.94 6.99
C VAL A 78 -2.85 16.99 5.90
N SER A 79 -1.58 17.29 5.65
CA SER A 79 -1.21 18.29 4.63
C SER A 79 -1.61 17.84 3.22
N SER A 80 -1.99 18.80 2.37
CA SER A 80 -2.35 18.49 0.97
C SER A 80 -1.26 17.74 0.19
N PRO A 81 0.05 18.09 0.34
CA PRO A 81 1.11 17.35 -0.32
C PRO A 81 1.22 15.89 0.14
N ALA A 82 1.00 15.60 1.42
CA ALA A 82 1.08 14.24 1.94
C ALA A 82 -0.08 13.36 1.42
N ARG A 83 -1.28 13.93 1.29
CA ARG A 83 -2.43 13.24 0.69
C ARG A 83 -2.18 12.90 -0.78
N ASP A 84 -1.70 13.87 -1.55
CA ASP A 84 -1.38 13.70 -2.96
C ASP A 84 -0.28 12.63 -3.17
N LEU A 85 0.75 12.66 -2.32
CA LEU A 85 1.81 11.64 -2.32
C LEU A 85 1.25 10.23 -2.12
N ILE A 86 0.42 10.02 -1.10
CA ILE A 86 -0.17 8.70 -0.81
C ILE A 86 -1.10 8.25 -1.94
N GLY A 87 -1.89 9.17 -2.51
CA GLY A 87 -2.74 8.89 -3.66
C GLY A 87 -1.94 8.39 -4.87
N LYS A 88 -0.81 9.03 -5.17
CA LYS A 88 0.11 8.61 -6.25
C LYS A 88 0.71 7.22 -5.99
N MET A 89 1.14 6.95 -4.76
CA MET A 89 1.75 5.67 -4.37
C MET A 89 0.75 4.50 -4.36
N LEU A 90 -0.50 4.77 -3.97
CA LEU A 90 -1.60 3.81 -3.91
C LEU A 90 -2.45 3.78 -5.20
N THR A 91 -1.85 4.17 -6.33
CA THR A 91 -2.44 3.97 -7.67
C THR A 91 -2.55 2.47 -7.98
N ARG A 92 -3.77 1.99 -8.25
CA ARG A 92 -4.04 0.56 -8.48
C ARG A 92 -3.40 0.02 -9.75
N ASP A 93 -3.47 0.80 -10.83
CA ASP A 93 -2.81 0.46 -12.09
C ASP A 93 -1.29 0.56 -11.90
N VAL A 94 -0.61 -0.58 -12.06
CA VAL A 94 0.84 -0.70 -11.90
C VAL A 94 1.59 0.09 -12.99
N SER A 95 1.03 0.14 -14.20
CA SER A 95 1.60 0.88 -15.32
C SER A 95 1.45 2.39 -15.15
N ALA A 96 0.35 2.83 -14.52
CA ALA A 96 0.12 4.24 -14.20
C ALA A 96 0.75 4.69 -12.87
N ARG A 97 1.18 3.75 -12.01
CA ARG A 97 1.84 4.06 -10.74
C ARG A 97 3.17 4.75 -11.02
N LYS A 98 3.45 5.87 -10.36
CA LYS A 98 4.71 6.62 -10.54
C LYS A 98 5.92 5.84 -10.04
N THR A 99 7.11 6.07 -10.63
CA THR A 99 8.39 5.56 -10.12
C THR A 99 8.81 6.31 -8.85
N ALA A 100 9.81 5.80 -8.11
CA ALA A 100 10.28 6.45 -6.90
C ALA A 100 10.80 7.87 -7.19
N ASP A 101 11.50 8.05 -8.30
CA ASP A 101 11.99 9.35 -8.75
C ASP A 101 10.84 10.32 -9.08
N GLU A 102 9.79 9.84 -9.77
CA GLU A 102 8.62 10.66 -10.10
C GLU A 102 7.74 10.99 -8.89
N VAL A 103 7.79 10.16 -7.85
CA VAL A 103 7.10 10.39 -6.59
C VAL A 103 7.84 11.44 -5.74
N LEU A 104 9.16 11.47 -5.82
CA LEU A 104 10.02 12.36 -5.04
C LEU A 104 10.36 13.68 -5.77
N SER A 105 10.29 13.72 -7.10
CA SER A 105 10.52 14.94 -7.87
C SER A 105 9.29 15.86 -7.77
N LYS A 106 9.50 17.05 -7.20
CA LYS A 106 8.48 18.10 -7.02
C LYS A 106 8.01 18.70 -8.35
#